data_AF-A0AAD5EPD2-F1
#
_entry.id   AF-A0AAD5EPD2-F1
#
_cell.length_a   1.000
_cell.length_b   1.000
_cell.length_c   1.000
_cell.angle_alpha   90.00
_cell.angle_beta   90.00
_cell.angle_gamma   90.00
#
_symmetry.space_group_name_H-M   'P 1'
#
loop_
_entity.id
_entity.type
_entity.pdbx_description
1 polymer ?
#
loop_
_entity_poly.entity_id
_entity_poly.type
_entity_poly.pdbx_seq_one_letter_code
_entity_poly.pdbx_strand_id
1 'polypeptide(L)'
;MADSSSIDSSFVVTSGALCFGTLSNMLGGAQAPTQPPPTPSPRLTGTVIAHQFEHNVPAKNGSWNVYKLRDIDSPRVDGWFAAHQEVDPLPELTKILRVAGSPYEETENTFNNDATRAERVFLVNRYDWGYYAGGDEVEEVEDDEDELAASNTIGLVDYEHGNALVQKWARQKSRKRRPSENGIWMYIPDAEYMWGRFGFNDDYTEARSFLHFTQRTDFGKTVFPGQTQPLKEN
;
A
#
# COMPACT_ATOMS: atom_id res chain seq x y z
N MET A 1 11.28 19.67 -22.39
CA MET A 1 10.01 20.07 -21.74
C MET A 1 9.53 18.85 -20.97
N ALA A 2 9.82 18.80 -19.67
CA ALA A 2 9.35 17.73 -18.79
C ALA A 2 8.04 18.23 -18.17
N ASP A 3 6.92 17.67 -18.62
CA ASP A 3 5.60 18.10 -18.18
C ASP A 3 4.91 16.96 -17.42
N SER A 4 4.55 17.28 -16.18
CA SER A 4 3.82 16.52 -15.16
C SER A 4 4.52 15.34 -14.44
N SER A 5 4.88 15.60 -13.18
CA SER A 5 4.70 14.67 -12.06
C SER A 5 3.20 14.38 -11.89
N SER A 6 2.58 13.72 -12.87
CA SER A 6 1.12 13.61 -12.90
C SER A 6 0.64 12.73 -11.75
N ILE A 7 -0.03 13.39 -10.80
CA ILE A 7 -0.89 12.77 -9.81
C ILE A 7 -1.96 12.00 -10.60
N ASP A 8 -2.05 10.69 -10.41
CA ASP A 8 -3.03 9.84 -11.08
C ASP A 8 -4.43 10.05 -10.51
N SER A 9 -4.50 10.19 -9.19
CA SER A 9 -5.72 10.48 -8.44
C SER A 9 -5.37 11.03 -7.06
N SER A 10 -6.38 11.52 -6.35
CA SER A 10 -6.24 11.95 -4.96
C SER A 10 -7.46 11.54 -4.15
N PHE A 11 -7.27 11.38 -2.85
CA PHE A 11 -8.35 11.17 -1.90
C PHE A 11 -8.07 11.97 -0.61
N VAL A 12 -9.07 12.08 0.27
CA VAL A 12 -8.98 12.88 1.50
C VAL A 12 -9.13 11.98 2.71
N VAL A 13 -8.25 12.19 3.69
CA VAL A 13 -8.31 11.60 5.04
C VAL A 13 -8.85 12.67 5.99
N THR A 14 -9.93 12.35 6.68
CA THR A 14 -10.59 13.23 7.67
C THR A 14 -10.63 12.62 9.05
N SER A 15 -10.63 11.28 9.15
CA SER A 15 -10.80 10.57 10.42
C SER A 15 -9.51 10.46 11.24
N GLY A 16 -8.37 10.92 10.73
CA GLY A 16 -7.06 10.74 11.34
C GLY A 16 -6.50 9.32 11.22
N ALA A 17 -7.11 8.47 10.39
CA ALA A 17 -6.70 7.08 10.21
C ALA A 17 -7.07 6.54 8.83
N LEU A 18 -6.31 5.54 8.37
CA LEU A 18 -6.53 4.83 7.12
C LEU A 18 -6.87 3.37 7.40
N CYS A 19 -7.79 2.77 6.65
CA CYS A 19 -7.92 1.32 6.49
C CYS A 19 -7.24 0.88 5.20
N PHE A 20 -6.61 -0.30 5.20
CA PHE A 20 -5.80 -0.75 4.07
C PHE A 20 -5.81 -2.28 3.86
N GLY A 21 -5.56 -2.71 2.62
CA GLY A 21 -5.45 -4.13 2.25
C GLY A 21 -6.56 -4.60 1.31
N THR A 22 -6.87 -5.90 1.33
CA THR A 22 -8.03 -6.45 0.59
C THR A 22 -9.35 -5.94 1.16
N LEU A 23 -10.50 -6.23 0.53
CA LEU A 23 -11.80 -5.79 1.08
C LEU A 23 -12.05 -6.33 2.49
N SER A 24 -11.78 -7.60 2.75
CA SER A 24 -11.87 -8.18 4.10
C SER A 24 -10.93 -7.50 5.09
N ASN A 25 -9.70 -7.19 4.69
CA ASN A 25 -8.77 -6.46 5.55
C ASN A 25 -9.30 -5.07 5.90
N MET A 26 -9.74 -4.31 4.91
CA MET A 26 -10.31 -2.97 5.15
C MET A 26 -11.58 -3.02 6.00
N LEU A 27 -12.42 -4.04 5.82
CA LEU A 27 -13.63 -4.23 6.62
C LEU A 27 -13.28 -4.47 8.09
N GLY A 28 -12.36 -5.40 8.36
CA GLY A 28 -11.88 -5.66 9.71
C GLY A 28 -11.23 -4.41 10.31
N GLY A 29 -10.38 -3.73 9.54
CA GLY A 29 -9.75 -2.47 9.95
C GLY A 29 -10.76 -1.38 10.31
N ALA A 30 -11.88 -1.26 9.59
CA ALA A 30 -12.91 -0.25 9.82
C ALA A 30 -13.89 -0.60 10.95
N GLN A 31 -13.89 -1.85 11.42
CA GLN A 31 -14.70 -2.33 12.54
C GLN A 31 -13.88 -2.41 13.84
N ALA A 32 -12.57 -2.55 13.73
CA ALA A 32 -11.64 -2.49 14.86
C ALA A 32 -11.44 -1.04 15.32
N PRO A 33 -11.23 -0.79 16.63
CA PRO A 33 -10.81 0.52 17.11
C PRO A 33 -9.53 0.98 16.41
N THR A 34 -9.38 2.30 16.22
CA THR A 34 -8.14 2.89 15.72
C THR A 34 -6.99 2.55 16.67
N GLN A 35 -5.93 1.93 16.16
CA GLN A 35 -4.77 1.53 16.95
C GLN A 35 -3.68 2.62 16.97
N PRO A 36 -2.79 2.64 17.97
CA PRO A 36 -1.54 3.40 17.87
C PRO A 36 -0.69 2.88 16.70
N PRO A 37 0.31 3.66 16.24
CA PRO A 37 1.23 3.26 15.17
C PRO A 37 1.81 1.84 15.39
N PRO A 38 1.68 0.92 14.42
CA PRO A 38 2.03 -0.48 14.63
C PRO A 38 3.51 -0.70 14.98
N THR A 39 3.76 -1.62 15.91
CA THR A 39 5.09 -2.19 16.20
C THR A 39 5.03 -3.71 16.28
N PRO A 40 4.54 -4.40 15.24
CA PRO A 40 4.35 -5.83 15.33
C PRO A 40 5.70 -6.54 15.33
N SER A 41 5.86 -7.48 16.25
CA SER A 41 6.96 -8.44 16.15
C SER A 41 6.57 -9.53 15.16
N PRO A 42 7.50 -9.97 14.28
CA PRO A 42 7.25 -11.11 13.40
C PRO A 42 6.87 -12.35 14.21
N ARG A 43 5.81 -13.05 13.81
CA ARG A 43 5.36 -14.29 14.43
C ARG A 43 5.41 -15.44 13.46
N LEU A 44 5.99 -16.54 13.90
CA LEU A 44 6.02 -17.78 13.14
C LEU A 44 4.63 -18.44 13.18
N THR A 45 4.04 -18.64 12.02
CA THR A 45 2.75 -19.32 11.84
C THR A 45 2.96 -20.51 10.91
N GLY A 46 3.22 -21.69 11.47
CA GLY A 46 3.62 -22.86 10.68
C GLY A 46 4.97 -22.63 9.98
N THR A 47 4.97 -22.62 8.64
CA THR A 47 6.18 -22.39 7.82
C THR A 47 6.32 -20.94 7.32
N VAL A 48 5.39 -20.05 7.68
CA VAL A 48 5.40 -18.65 7.25
C VAL A 48 5.57 -17.71 8.44
N ILE A 49 6.06 -16.51 8.17
CA ILE A 49 6.22 -15.44 9.16
C ILE A 49 5.25 -14.33 8.79
N ALA A 50 4.34 -14.01 9.71
CA ALA A 50 3.34 -12.96 9.57
C ALA A 50 3.38 -12.02 10.78
N HIS A 51 2.91 -10.81 10.59
CA HIS A 51 2.72 -9.82 11.64
C HIS A 51 1.26 -9.80 12.07
N GLN A 52 1.01 -9.51 13.35
CA GLN A 52 -0.33 -9.31 13.86
C GLN A 52 -0.54 -7.82 14.16
N PHE A 53 -1.47 -7.20 13.45
CA PHE A 53 -1.92 -5.83 13.65
C PHE A 53 -3.32 -5.67 13.06
N GLU A 54 -4.04 -4.62 13.48
CA GLU A 54 -5.31 -4.28 12.83
C GLU A 54 -5.04 -3.61 11.48
N HIS A 55 -5.89 -3.86 10.48
CA HIS A 55 -5.76 -3.25 9.14
C HIS A 55 -6.22 -1.79 9.09
N ASN A 56 -5.96 -1.05 10.15
CA ASN A 56 -6.07 0.40 10.22
C ASN A 56 -4.78 1.02 10.77
N VAL A 57 -4.50 2.29 10.44
CA VAL A 57 -3.28 2.97 10.88
C VAL A 57 -3.56 4.45 11.09
N PRO A 58 -3.01 5.11 12.14
CA PRO A 58 -3.06 6.57 12.26
C PRO A 58 -2.45 7.21 11.02
N ALA A 59 -3.10 8.23 10.50
CA ALA A 59 -2.71 8.85 9.25
C ALA A 59 -2.95 10.36 9.27
N LYS A 60 -2.08 11.06 8.55
CA LYS A 60 -2.16 12.51 8.45
C LYS A 60 -3.43 12.92 7.72
N ASN A 61 -4.22 13.75 8.39
CA ASN A 61 -5.42 14.36 7.80
C ASN A 61 -5.06 15.30 6.65
N GLY A 62 -5.91 15.31 5.63
CA GLY A 62 -5.75 16.15 4.44
C GLY A 62 -5.78 15.33 3.15
N SER A 63 -5.39 15.97 2.05
CA SER A 63 -5.36 15.34 0.74
C SER A 63 -4.12 14.47 0.56
N TRP A 64 -4.33 13.29 0.00
CA TRP A 64 -3.30 12.33 -0.37
C TRP A 64 -3.28 12.17 -1.89
N ASN A 65 -2.11 12.39 -2.48
CA ASN A 65 -1.86 12.23 -3.90
C ASN A 65 -1.38 10.83 -4.19
N VAL A 66 -1.89 10.22 -5.25
CA VAL A 66 -1.57 8.87 -5.68
C VAL A 66 -0.83 8.91 -7.02
N TYR A 67 0.24 8.14 -7.11
CA TYR A 67 1.14 8.07 -8.24
C TYR A 67 1.25 6.61 -8.72
N LYS A 68 1.09 6.40 -10.02
CA LYS A 68 1.40 5.11 -10.67
C LYS A 68 2.88 5.01 -10.91
N LEU A 69 3.53 4.00 -10.35
CA LEU A 69 4.91 3.65 -10.68
C LEU A 69 4.87 2.70 -11.87
N ARG A 70 5.72 2.94 -12.88
CA ARG A 70 5.69 2.20 -14.14
C ARG A 70 7.05 1.64 -14.49
N ASP A 71 7.05 0.53 -15.21
CA ASP A 71 8.26 0.03 -15.84
C ASP A 71 8.78 1.03 -16.90
N ILE A 72 10.10 1.14 -17.06
CA ILE A 72 10.73 2.07 -18.01
C ILE A 72 10.49 1.65 -19.46
N ASP A 73 10.38 0.35 -19.72
CA ASP A 73 10.24 -0.25 -21.04
C ASP A 73 8.76 -0.52 -21.39
N SER A 74 7.84 -0.30 -20.46
CA SER A 74 6.42 -0.65 -20.61
C SER A 74 5.48 0.36 -19.95
N PRO A 75 4.32 0.68 -20.56
CA PRO A 75 3.32 1.53 -19.92
C PRO A 75 2.62 0.86 -18.72
N ARG A 76 2.97 -0.39 -18.39
CA ARG A 76 2.40 -1.18 -17.30
C ARG A 76 2.64 -0.51 -15.94
N VAL A 77 1.64 -0.61 -15.07
CA VAL A 77 1.76 -0.20 -13.68
C VAL A 77 2.43 -1.33 -12.91
N ASP A 78 3.57 -1.04 -12.30
CA ASP A 78 4.37 -2.00 -11.54
C ASP A 78 4.31 -1.75 -10.03
N GLY A 79 3.81 -0.57 -9.64
CA GLY A 79 3.63 -0.20 -8.24
C GLY A 79 2.77 1.03 -8.11
N TRP A 80 2.40 1.34 -6.87
CA TRP A 80 1.65 2.54 -6.53
C TRP A 80 2.28 3.22 -5.33
N PHE A 81 2.31 4.54 -5.37
CA PHE A 81 2.76 5.35 -4.24
C PHE A 81 1.70 6.39 -3.90
N ALA A 82 1.27 6.43 -2.64
CA ALA A 82 0.40 7.45 -2.11
C ALA A 82 1.18 8.30 -1.09
N ALA A 83 1.03 9.61 -1.13
CA ALA A 83 1.66 10.53 -0.18
C ALA A 83 0.74 11.69 0.15
N HIS A 84 0.74 12.11 1.41
CA HIS A 84 0.07 13.32 1.83
C HIS A 84 0.61 14.54 1.05
N GLN A 85 -0.24 15.50 0.70
CA GLN A 85 0.09 16.64 -0.18
C GLN A 85 1.28 17.49 0.29
N GLU A 86 1.58 17.47 1.59
CA GLU A 86 2.71 18.20 2.20
C GLU A 86 4.03 17.41 2.18
N VAL A 87 4.02 16.17 1.68
CA VAL A 87 5.19 15.31 1.58
C VAL A 87 5.71 15.36 0.15
N ASP A 88 7.01 15.67 -0.01
CA ASP A 88 7.67 15.51 -1.29
C ASP A 88 7.75 14.00 -1.62
N PRO A 89 7.05 13.53 -2.67
CA PRO A 89 6.85 12.11 -2.87
C PRO A 89 8.14 11.38 -3.25
N LEU A 90 9.04 12.01 -4.02
CA LEU A 90 10.21 11.31 -4.54
C LEU A 90 11.25 11.03 -3.44
N PRO A 91 11.68 12.01 -2.61
CA PRO A 91 12.59 11.75 -1.49
C PRO A 91 11.99 10.77 -0.47
N GLU A 92 10.69 10.83 -0.21
CA GLU A 92 10.02 9.92 0.72
C GLU A 92 10.01 8.48 0.18
N LEU A 93 9.69 8.30 -1.11
CA LEU A 93 9.73 6.99 -1.77
C LEU A 93 11.16 6.42 -1.78
N THR A 94 12.16 7.22 -2.16
CA THR A 94 13.57 6.79 -2.14
C THR A 94 14.03 6.41 -0.74
N LYS A 95 13.62 7.16 0.31
CA LYS A 95 13.89 6.78 1.71
C LYS A 95 13.31 5.40 2.02
N ILE A 96 12.03 5.17 1.70
CA ILE A 96 11.37 3.88 1.95
C ILE A 96 12.11 2.74 1.25
N LEU A 97 12.47 2.91 -0.02
CA LEU A 97 13.16 1.88 -0.81
C LEU A 97 14.57 1.57 -0.28
N ARG A 98 15.30 2.59 0.17
CA ARG A 98 16.61 2.42 0.82
C ARG A 98 16.49 1.55 2.08
N VAL A 99 15.46 1.79 2.89
CA VAL A 99 15.27 1.13 4.19
C VAL A 99 14.72 -0.29 4.03
N ALA A 100 13.68 -0.44 3.21
CA ALA A 100 12.87 -1.65 3.10
C ALA A 100 12.26 -1.80 1.70
N GLY A 101 13.12 -1.91 0.69
CA GLY A 101 12.76 -2.17 -0.70
C GLY A 101 12.19 -3.57 -0.95
N SER A 102 12.29 -4.03 -2.19
CA SER A 102 11.80 -5.35 -2.58
C SER A 102 12.63 -6.46 -1.91
N PRO A 103 11.99 -7.49 -1.30
CA PRO A 103 12.72 -8.63 -0.74
C PRO A 103 13.36 -9.53 -1.80
N TYR A 104 13.09 -9.29 -3.09
CA TYR A 104 13.75 -9.96 -4.22
C TYR A 104 14.93 -9.17 -4.78
N GLU A 105 15.19 -7.98 -4.25
CA GLU A 105 16.39 -7.20 -4.50
C GLU A 105 17.29 -7.22 -3.26
N GLU A 106 18.52 -6.72 -3.38
CA GLU A 106 19.33 -6.43 -2.20
C GLU A 106 18.61 -5.36 -1.35
N THR A 107 18.13 -5.78 -0.18
CA THR A 107 17.51 -4.93 0.82
C THR A 107 17.96 -5.33 2.21
N GLU A 108 18.19 -4.34 3.06
CA GLU A 108 18.67 -4.54 4.43
C GLU A 108 17.59 -5.12 5.35
N ASN A 109 16.32 -4.78 5.11
CA ASN A 109 15.23 -5.11 6.03
C ASN A 109 14.02 -5.71 5.30
N THR A 110 13.73 -6.99 5.58
CA THR A 110 12.57 -7.71 5.03
C THR A 110 11.42 -7.84 6.03
N PHE A 111 11.64 -7.50 7.30
CA PHE A 111 10.66 -7.54 8.39
C PHE A 111 10.74 -6.28 9.25
N ASN A 112 9.68 -6.01 10.02
CA ASN A 112 9.70 -4.94 11.00
C ASN A 112 10.74 -5.23 12.09
N ASN A 113 11.62 -4.27 12.32
CA ASN A 113 12.70 -4.32 13.30
C ASN A 113 13.09 -2.90 13.75
N ASP A 114 14.06 -2.81 14.66
CA ASP A 114 14.51 -1.52 15.22
C ASP A 114 15.04 -0.55 14.15
N ALA A 115 15.68 -1.05 13.08
CA ALA A 115 16.20 -0.22 12.00
C ALA A 115 15.07 0.40 11.16
N THR A 116 14.07 -0.39 10.76
CA THR A 116 12.89 0.12 10.07
C THR A 116 12.12 1.12 10.93
N ARG A 117 12.04 0.88 12.25
CA ARG A 117 11.42 1.80 13.20
C ARG A 117 12.21 3.10 13.34
N ALA A 118 13.54 3.03 13.39
CA ALA A 118 14.41 4.20 13.46
C ALA A 118 14.21 5.14 12.26
N GLU A 119 14.01 4.57 11.07
CA GLU A 119 13.77 5.30 9.82
C GLU A 119 12.28 5.61 9.56
N ARG A 120 11.41 5.28 10.52
CA ARG A 120 9.97 5.54 10.48
C ARG A 120 9.24 4.83 9.33
N VAL A 121 9.70 3.63 8.99
CA VAL A 121 9.10 2.78 7.96
C VAL A 121 8.44 1.58 8.61
N PHE A 122 7.18 1.35 8.28
CA PHE A 122 6.41 0.17 8.70
C PHE A 122 6.17 -0.75 7.52
N LEU A 123 6.47 -2.03 7.68
CA LEU A 123 6.41 -3.04 6.63
C LEU A 123 5.16 -3.90 6.78
N VAL A 124 4.42 -4.04 5.67
CA VAL A 124 3.36 -5.04 5.50
C VAL A 124 3.83 -6.04 4.46
N ASN A 125 3.95 -7.31 4.84
CA ASN A 125 4.50 -8.39 4.02
C ASN A 125 3.42 -9.24 3.37
N ARG A 126 3.82 -10.08 2.41
CA ARG A 126 2.90 -10.91 1.61
C ARG A 126 1.94 -11.81 2.39
N TYR A 127 2.27 -12.14 3.64
CA TYR A 127 1.46 -12.99 4.52
C TYR A 127 0.64 -12.19 5.52
N ASP A 128 0.70 -10.86 5.46
CA ASP A 128 -0.05 -9.98 6.35
C ASP A 128 -1.38 -9.55 5.70
N TRP A 129 -1.81 -10.22 4.61
CA TRP A 129 -3.01 -9.87 3.84
C TRP A 129 -4.05 -11.00 3.83
N GLY A 130 -5.32 -10.64 3.64
CA GLY A 130 -6.42 -11.55 3.32
C GLY A 130 -6.50 -12.79 4.22
N TYR A 131 -6.55 -13.98 3.60
CA TYR A 131 -6.68 -15.29 4.26
C TYR A 131 -5.75 -15.49 5.46
N TYR A 132 -4.52 -14.96 5.41
CA TYR A 132 -3.54 -15.12 6.48
C TYR A 132 -3.72 -14.13 7.64
N ALA A 133 -4.33 -12.98 7.37
CA ALA A 133 -4.61 -11.96 8.38
C ALA A 133 -5.87 -12.29 9.21
N GLY A 134 -6.70 -13.22 8.74
CA GLY A 134 -8.01 -13.48 9.33
C GLY A 134 -9.02 -12.35 9.06
N GLY A 135 -10.30 -12.61 9.31
CA GLY A 135 -11.37 -11.64 9.14
C GLY A 135 -12.61 -12.24 8.47
N ASP A 136 -13.70 -11.48 8.48
CA ASP A 136 -14.94 -11.87 7.82
C ASP A 136 -14.76 -11.90 6.30
N GLU A 137 -15.26 -12.96 5.67
CA GLU A 137 -15.31 -13.05 4.21
C GLU A 137 -16.24 -11.97 3.67
N VAL A 138 -15.73 -11.18 2.72
CA VAL A 138 -16.55 -10.27 1.95
C VAL A 138 -16.92 -11.01 0.67
N GLU A 139 -18.22 -11.17 0.40
CA GLU A 139 -18.66 -11.69 -0.89
C GLU A 139 -18.34 -10.66 -1.99
N GLU A 140 -17.40 -11.00 -2.86
CA GLU A 140 -16.95 -10.15 -3.96
C GLU A 140 -17.48 -10.66 -5.30
N VAL A 141 -17.74 -9.75 -6.24
CA VAL A 141 -17.96 -10.14 -7.65
C VAL A 141 -16.66 -10.71 -8.21
N GLU A 142 -16.71 -11.99 -8.61
CA GLU A 142 -15.58 -12.69 -9.24
C GLU A 142 -15.06 -11.95 -10.48
N ASP A 143 -13.74 -11.95 -10.64
CA ASP A 143 -13.06 -11.38 -11.80
C ASP A 143 -12.50 -12.52 -12.67
N ASP A 144 -13.37 -13.14 -13.46
CA ASP A 144 -13.01 -14.27 -14.35
C ASP A 144 -11.89 -13.95 -15.37
N GLU A 145 -11.57 -12.66 -15.55
CA GLU A 145 -10.50 -12.20 -16.45
C GLU A 145 -9.15 -12.03 -15.74
N ASP A 146 -9.12 -12.06 -14.40
CA ASP A 146 -7.90 -12.00 -13.59
C ASP A 146 -8.08 -12.85 -12.32
N GLU A 147 -7.75 -14.14 -12.44
CA GLU A 147 -7.80 -15.11 -11.34
C GLU A 147 -6.92 -14.70 -10.14
N LEU A 148 -5.97 -13.79 -10.36
CA LEU A 148 -5.03 -13.31 -9.36
C LEU A 148 -5.45 -11.99 -8.71
N ALA A 149 -6.63 -11.47 -9.04
CA ALA A 149 -7.16 -10.20 -8.55
C ALA A 149 -7.04 -10.01 -7.02
N ALA A 150 -7.27 -11.07 -6.24
CA ALA A 150 -7.16 -11.05 -4.78
C ALA A 150 -5.72 -10.90 -4.25
N SER A 151 -4.73 -11.13 -5.11
CA SER A 151 -3.29 -11.17 -4.78
C SER A 151 -2.47 -10.06 -5.44
N ASN A 152 -3.15 -9.12 -6.11
CA ASN A 152 -2.52 -8.02 -6.86
C ASN A 152 -3.28 -6.69 -6.75
N THR A 153 -4.28 -6.64 -5.85
CA THR A 153 -5.04 -5.43 -5.54
C THR A 153 -5.12 -5.18 -4.05
N ILE A 154 -5.05 -3.89 -3.69
CA ILE A 154 -5.37 -3.43 -2.34
C ILE A 154 -6.07 -2.07 -2.40
N GLY A 155 -6.87 -1.79 -1.37
CA GLY A 155 -7.42 -0.48 -1.12
C GLY A 155 -6.62 0.27 -0.05
N LEU A 156 -6.76 1.60 -0.09
CA LEU A 156 -6.32 2.53 0.95
C LEU A 156 -7.41 3.59 1.10
N VAL A 157 -8.08 3.62 2.25
CA VAL A 157 -9.29 4.41 2.45
C VAL A 157 -9.27 5.12 3.80
N ASP A 158 -9.93 6.27 3.89
CA ASP A 158 -10.23 6.93 5.16
C ASP A 158 -11.06 6.01 6.07
N TYR A 159 -10.66 5.91 7.34
CA TYR A 159 -11.21 4.91 8.26
C TYR A 159 -12.72 5.05 8.45
N GLU A 160 -13.25 6.28 8.57
CA GLU A 160 -14.69 6.52 8.74
C GLU A 160 -15.53 6.05 7.54
N HIS A 161 -14.92 6.03 6.34
CA HIS A 161 -15.58 5.65 5.09
C HIS A 161 -15.34 4.18 4.69
N GLY A 162 -14.51 3.46 5.44
CA GLY A 162 -14.06 2.10 5.10
C GLY A 162 -15.22 1.12 4.88
N ASN A 163 -16.16 1.04 5.83
CA ASN A 163 -17.34 0.15 5.71
C ASN A 163 -18.15 0.43 4.45
N ALA A 164 -18.45 1.71 4.17
CA ALA A 164 -19.27 2.10 3.03
C ALA A 164 -18.57 1.82 1.68
N LEU A 165 -17.25 2.08 1.60
CA LEU A 165 -16.47 1.83 0.40
C LEU A 165 -16.28 0.34 0.13
N VAL A 166 -16.07 -0.49 1.16
CA VAL A 166 -16.04 -1.95 1.02
C VAL A 166 -17.33 -2.45 0.37
N GLN A 167 -18.49 -2.07 0.91
CA GLN A 167 -19.79 -2.49 0.38
C GLN A 167 -20.03 -2.03 -1.06
N LYS A 168 -19.54 -0.85 -1.43
CA LYS A 168 -19.63 -0.31 -2.79
C LYS A 168 -18.70 -1.04 -3.77
N TRP A 169 -17.48 -1.35 -3.35
CA TRP A 169 -16.47 -1.98 -4.20
C TRP A 169 -16.65 -3.49 -4.33
N ALA A 170 -17.22 -4.17 -3.32
CA ALA A 170 -17.56 -5.59 -3.38
C ALA A 170 -18.48 -5.94 -4.56
N ARG A 171 -19.34 -4.99 -4.97
CA ARG A 171 -20.27 -5.11 -6.11
C ARG A 171 -19.63 -4.89 -7.48
N GLN A 172 -18.31 -4.71 -7.53
CA GLN A 172 -17.55 -4.44 -8.75
C GLN A 172 -16.39 -5.43 -8.86
N LYS A 173 -16.13 -5.90 -10.09
CA LYS A 173 -14.91 -6.63 -10.43
C LYS A 173 -13.69 -5.85 -9.96
N SER A 174 -12.71 -6.53 -9.38
CA SER A 174 -11.58 -5.89 -8.68
C SER A 174 -10.87 -4.85 -9.55
N ARG A 175 -10.51 -5.20 -10.79
CA ARG A 175 -9.84 -4.29 -11.73
C ARG A 175 -10.68 -3.09 -12.20
N LYS A 176 -11.99 -3.10 -11.94
CA LYS A 176 -12.94 -2.06 -12.34
C LYS A 176 -13.29 -1.11 -11.20
N ARG A 177 -12.83 -1.38 -9.97
CA ARG A 177 -13.02 -0.50 -8.81
C ARG A 177 -12.32 0.83 -9.07
N ARG A 178 -13.09 1.90 -9.04
CA ARG A 178 -12.59 3.25 -9.30
C ARG A 178 -12.21 3.98 -8.01
N PRO A 179 -11.25 4.92 -8.08
CA PRO A 179 -10.98 5.86 -7.00
C PRO A 179 -12.26 6.54 -6.51
N SER A 180 -12.25 6.95 -5.25
CA SER A 180 -13.30 7.72 -4.60
C SER A 180 -12.69 8.91 -3.85
N GLU A 181 -13.55 9.82 -3.41
CA GLU A 181 -13.12 10.99 -2.61
C GLU A 181 -12.39 10.59 -1.32
N ASN A 182 -12.75 9.44 -0.73
CA ASN A 182 -12.24 8.99 0.57
C ASN A 182 -11.36 7.74 0.47
N GLY A 183 -10.90 7.39 -0.74
CA GLY A 183 -9.98 6.27 -0.87
C GLY A 183 -9.71 5.83 -2.30
N ILE A 184 -8.64 5.06 -2.43
CA ILE A 184 -8.11 4.55 -3.69
C ILE A 184 -8.13 3.03 -3.71
N TRP A 185 -8.36 2.46 -4.90
CA TRP A 185 -8.12 1.05 -5.19
C TRP A 185 -6.92 0.94 -6.12
N MET A 186 -5.89 0.22 -5.69
CA MET A 186 -4.62 0.08 -6.39
C MET A 186 -4.53 -1.32 -6.97
N TYR A 187 -4.35 -1.39 -8.29
CA TYR A 187 -4.28 -2.64 -9.06
C TYR A 187 -2.97 -2.74 -9.82
N ILE A 188 -2.30 -3.87 -9.70
CA ILE A 188 -1.08 -4.20 -10.43
C ILE A 188 -1.38 -5.44 -11.30
N PRO A 189 -1.51 -5.31 -12.62
CA PRO A 189 -1.93 -6.43 -13.48
C PRO A 189 -0.89 -7.55 -13.53
N ASP A 190 -1.34 -8.80 -13.73
CA ASP A 190 -0.47 -9.98 -13.88
C ASP A 190 0.57 -10.10 -12.77
N ALA A 191 0.18 -9.93 -11.51
CA ALA A 191 1.10 -10.02 -10.38
C ALA A 191 0.56 -10.93 -9.28
N GLU A 192 1.45 -11.36 -8.39
CA GLU A 192 1.12 -12.09 -7.16
C GLU A 192 2.07 -11.65 -6.08
N TYR A 193 1.69 -11.91 -4.83
CA TYR A 193 2.37 -11.50 -3.60
C TYR A 193 2.54 -9.99 -3.51
N MET A 194 1.93 -9.42 -2.48
CA MET A 194 1.88 -7.97 -2.30
C MET A 194 2.71 -7.55 -1.12
N TRP A 195 3.30 -6.37 -1.23
CA TRP A 195 3.95 -5.69 -0.14
C TRP A 195 3.40 -4.28 0.00
N GLY A 196 3.40 -3.81 1.23
CA GLY A 196 3.03 -2.46 1.63
C GLY A 196 4.14 -1.87 2.48
N ARG A 197 4.44 -0.58 2.31
CA ARG A 197 5.38 0.14 3.17
C ARG A 197 4.76 1.48 3.52
N PHE A 198 4.53 1.72 4.80
CA PHE A 198 4.12 3.04 5.27
C PHE A 198 5.34 3.84 5.69
N GLY A 199 5.41 5.10 5.23
CA GLY A 199 6.28 6.10 5.82
C GLY A 199 5.50 6.91 6.85
N PHE A 200 6.04 7.01 8.06
CA PHE A 200 5.49 7.83 9.14
C PHE A 200 6.20 9.18 9.23
N ASN A 201 5.59 10.10 9.95
CA ASN A 201 6.26 11.31 10.40
C ASN A 201 7.41 11.03 11.39
N ASP A 202 8.15 12.08 11.72
CA ASP A 202 9.42 11.98 12.45
C ASP A 202 9.24 11.46 13.89
N ASP A 203 8.05 11.64 14.46
CA ASP A 203 7.67 11.13 15.78
C ASP A 203 7.08 9.70 15.75
N TYR A 204 6.89 9.12 14.56
CA TYR A 204 6.16 7.87 14.35
C TYR A 204 4.76 7.89 14.98
N THR A 205 3.99 8.93 14.71
CA THR A 205 2.62 9.10 15.25
C THR A 205 1.54 8.97 14.18
N GLU A 206 1.82 9.37 12.94
CA GLU A 206 0.89 9.31 11.81
C GLU A 206 1.61 8.91 10.52
N ALA A 207 0.99 8.03 9.75
CA ALA A 207 1.40 7.70 8.41
C ALA A 207 1.22 8.93 7.50
N ARG A 208 2.18 9.16 6.61
CA ARG A 208 2.18 10.26 5.63
C ARG A 208 2.44 9.80 4.19
N SER A 209 2.78 8.53 4.02
CA SER A 209 3.01 7.91 2.72
C SER A 209 2.77 6.40 2.77
N PHE A 210 2.47 5.81 1.62
CA PHE A 210 2.27 4.38 1.46
C PHE A 210 2.75 3.92 0.07
N LEU A 211 3.63 2.92 0.03
CA LEU A 211 4.08 2.24 -1.18
C LEU A 211 3.46 0.86 -1.26
N HIS A 212 2.86 0.54 -2.40
CA HIS A 212 2.37 -0.79 -2.76
C HIS A 212 3.13 -1.33 -3.97
N PHE A 213 3.60 -2.58 -3.87
CA PHE A 213 4.33 -3.26 -4.94
C PHE A 213 4.16 -4.77 -4.83
N THR A 214 4.72 -5.51 -5.80
CA THR A 214 4.59 -6.97 -5.89
C THR A 214 5.93 -7.67 -6.13
N GLN A 215 5.91 -8.99 -6.28
CA GLN A 215 7.13 -9.78 -6.52
C GLN A 215 7.77 -9.46 -7.87
N ARG A 216 7.00 -8.88 -8.79
CA ARG A 216 7.44 -8.53 -10.15
C ARG A 216 7.97 -7.10 -10.25
N THR A 217 7.86 -6.31 -9.19
CA THR A 217 8.34 -4.93 -9.20
C THR A 217 9.86 -4.93 -9.08
N ASP A 218 10.54 -4.52 -10.15
CA ASP A 218 11.98 -4.28 -10.23
C ASP A 218 12.20 -2.76 -10.13
N PHE A 219 12.66 -2.26 -8.98
CA PHE A 219 12.90 -0.84 -8.76
C PHE A 219 14.09 -0.30 -9.57
N GLY A 220 14.95 -1.17 -10.09
CA GLY A 220 15.99 -0.85 -11.07
C GLY A 220 15.45 -0.58 -12.48
N LYS A 221 14.16 -0.87 -12.73
CA LYS A 221 13.44 -0.55 -13.97
C LYS A 221 12.17 0.26 -13.77
N THR A 222 11.70 0.39 -12.54
CA THR A 222 10.50 1.16 -12.22
C THR A 222 10.85 2.64 -12.09
N VAL A 223 10.06 3.51 -12.73
CA VAL A 223 10.21 4.97 -12.70
C VAL A 223 9.02 5.64 -11.99
N PHE A 224 9.31 6.78 -11.34
CA PHE A 224 8.30 7.69 -10.84
C PHE A 224 7.70 8.54 -11.99
N PRO A 225 6.41 8.95 -11.95
CA PRO A 225 5.83 9.81 -12.98
C PRO A 225 6.66 11.05 -13.29
N GLY A 226 6.95 11.26 -14.57
CA GLY A 226 7.76 12.38 -15.05
C GLY A 226 9.27 12.20 -14.91
N GLN A 227 9.74 11.09 -14.34
CA GLN A 227 11.16 10.72 -14.27
C GLN A 227 11.54 9.78 -15.41
N THR A 228 12.79 9.86 -15.84
CA THR A 228 13.39 8.95 -16.83
C THR A 228 14.42 8.00 -16.23
N GLN A 229 14.80 8.24 -14.97
CA GLN A 229 15.73 7.41 -14.23
C GLN A 229 14.95 6.45 -13.33
N PRO A 230 15.42 5.19 -13.17
CA PRO A 230 14.83 4.25 -12.25
C PRO A 230 14.86 4.72 -10.80
N LEU A 231 13.97 4.15 -9.98
CA LEU A 231 13.85 4.46 -8.55
C LEU A 231 15.03 3.95 -7.72
N LYS A 232 15.79 2.98 -8.24
CA LYS A 232 17.00 2.44 -7.62
C LYS A 232 18.08 2.28 -8.68
N GLU A 233 19.31 2.65 -8.35
CA GLU A 233 20.47 2.33 -9.18
C GLU A 233 20.86 0.87 -8.93
N ASN A 234 21.12 0.12 -10.00
CA ASN A 234 21.58 -1.27 -9.94
C ASN A 234 23.06 -1.37 -9.53
#